data_AF-A0A968SDL5-F1
#
_entry.id   AF-A0A968SDL5-F1
#
_cell.length_a   1.000
_cell.length_b   1.000
_cell.length_c   1.000
_cell.angle_alpha   90.00
_cell.angle_beta   90.00
_cell.angle_gamma   90.00
#
_symmetry.space_group_name_H-M   'P 1'
#
loop_
_entity.id
_entity.type
_entity.pdbx_description
1 polymer ?
#
loop_
_entity_poly.entity_id
_entity_poly.type
_entity_poly.pdbx_seq_one_letter_code
_entity_poly.pdbx_strand_id
1 'polypeptide(L)'
;MPQYVANLTAQQQIYLENQGNQTVITLLTGSPHQQQSQSTSWQTGVWIVPPILWRGAMGFILRVEGQGGQFLGLIQGSSISTLAAMPAIADAQIIPLQTLANPDPDSTFPSMQPLQPMASMPPMPPMQMQMPSLESMPPMPPMQMRLGNMHMQMGGATSQVSGQSSSHATSQSSNPSSTSSKATSTQSFCSQCGAKVRESDRFCAHCGHQIQGS
;
A
#
# COMPACT_ATOMS: atom_id res chain seq x y z
N MET A 1 -3.27 1.14 -14.41
CA MET A 1 -3.00 2.21 -13.43
C MET A 1 -1.51 2.47 -13.48
N PRO A 2 -1.03 3.72 -13.63
CA PRO A 2 0.40 3.96 -13.78
C PRO A 2 1.13 3.60 -12.49
N GLN A 3 2.20 2.82 -12.64
CA GLN A 3 3.07 2.41 -11.55
C GLN A 3 4.51 2.77 -11.92
N TYR A 4 5.26 3.29 -10.96
CA TYR A 4 6.67 3.64 -11.11
C TYR A 4 7.51 3.00 -10.01
N VAL A 5 8.76 2.72 -10.33
CA VAL A 5 9.77 2.24 -9.38
C VAL A 5 11.07 3.01 -9.54
N ALA A 6 11.79 3.20 -8.45
CA ALA A 6 13.18 3.64 -8.49
C ALA A 6 13.99 3.09 -7.31
N ASN A 7 15.28 2.87 -7.55
CA ASN A 7 16.23 2.61 -6.48
C ASN A 7 16.69 3.94 -5.88
N LEU A 8 16.46 4.12 -4.58
CA LEU A 8 16.92 5.30 -3.85
C LEU A 8 18.39 5.10 -3.43
N THR A 9 18.71 3.91 -2.93
CA THR A 9 20.07 3.50 -2.54
C THR A 9 20.29 2.02 -2.90
N ALA A 10 21.47 1.47 -2.61
CA ALA A 10 21.77 0.05 -2.83
C ALA A 10 20.86 -0.91 -2.01
N GLN A 11 20.22 -0.42 -0.95
CA GLN A 11 19.38 -1.20 -0.04
C GLN A 11 17.95 -0.66 0.04
N GLN A 12 17.59 0.28 -0.83
CA GLN A 12 16.33 0.99 -0.72
C GLN A 12 15.69 1.23 -2.08
N GLN A 13 14.41 0.90 -2.19
CA GLN A 13 13.62 1.04 -3.39
C GLN A 13 12.26 1.68 -3.06
N ILE A 14 11.78 2.52 -3.95
CA ILE A 14 10.46 3.16 -3.85
C ILE A 14 9.57 2.68 -4.99
N TYR A 15 8.32 2.36 -4.65
CA TYR A 15 7.25 2.06 -5.58
C TYR A 15 6.17 3.12 -5.44
N LEU A 16 5.71 3.64 -6.56
CA LEU A 16 4.67 4.65 -6.65
C LEU A 16 3.54 4.09 -7.48
N GLU A 17 2.32 4.18 -6.97
CA GLU A 17 1.14 3.68 -7.67
C GLU A 17 0.02 4.69 -7.59
N ASN A 18 -0.64 4.97 -8.72
CA ASN A 18 -1.88 5.73 -8.75
C ASN A 18 -3.08 4.78 -8.76
N GLN A 19 -3.76 4.66 -7.62
CA GLN A 19 -4.99 3.87 -7.46
C GLN A 19 -6.23 4.75 -7.61
N GLY A 20 -6.36 5.41 -8.76
CA GLY A 20 -7.48 6.30 -9.06
C GLY A 20 -7.37 7.63 -8.32
N ASN A 21 -8.02 7.77 -7.16
CA ASN A 21 -7.98 9.00 -6.38
C ASN A 21 -6.85 9.05 -5.34
N GLN A 22 -6.11 7.95 -5.18
CA GLN A 22 -5.04 7.85 -4.20
C GLN A 22 -3.69 7.59 -4.86
N THR A 23 -2.67 8.25 -4.35
CA THR A 23 -1.27 7.85 -4.55
C THR A 23 -0.87 6.94 -3.40
N VAL A 24 -0.38 5.75 -3.72
CA VAL A 24 0.25 4.83 -2.76
C VAL A 24 1.75 4.84 -2.98
N ILE A 25 2.50 5.08 -1.91
CA ILE A 25 3.96 5.02 -1.90
C ILE A 25 4.36 3.86 -1.01
N THR A 26 5.10 2.92 -1.58
CA THR A 26 5.70 1.80 -0.85
C THR A 26 7.21 1.92 -0.86
N LEU A 27 7.79 1.96 0.32
CA LEU A 27 9.23 2.00 0.55
C LEU A 27 9.69 0.63 1.00
N LEU A 28 10.61 0.04 0.24
CA LEU A 28 11.31 -1.18 0.62
C LEU A 28 12.70 -0.79 1.08
N THR A 29 13.05 -1.18 2.30
CA THR A 29 14.38 -0.99 2.87
C THR A 29 14.87 -2.35 3.36
N GLY A 30 16.04 -2.79 2.91
CA GLY A 30 16.51 -4.08 3.36
C GLY A 30 17.88 -4.50 2.85
N SER A 31 18.44 -5.46 3.57
CA SER A 31 19.54 -6.29 3.11
C SER A 31 18.98 -7.65 2.67
N PRO A 32 19.74 -8.49 1.96
CA PRO A 32 19.26 -9.78 1.47
C PRO A 32 18.65 -10.72 2.55
N HIS A 33 18.91 -10.47 3.84
CA HIS A 33 18.39 -11.27 4.96
C HIS A 33 17.32 -10.58 5.82
N GLN A 34 17.07 -9.28 5.65
CA GLN A 34 16.06 -8.52 6.39
C GLN A 34 15.52 -7.42 5.48
N GLN A 35 14.30 -7.60 4.99
CA GLN A 35 13.58 -6.63 4.16
C GLN A 35 12.36 -6.13 4.92
N GLN A 36 12.33 -4.83 5.17
CA GLN A 36 11.21 -4.13 5.75
C GLN A 36 10.49 -3.35 4.65
N SER A 37 9.16 -3.40 4.69
CA SER A 37 8.31 -2.61 3.79
C SER A 37 7.46 -1.64 4.63
N GLN A 38 7.27 -0.42 4.12
CA GLN A 38 6.33 0.55 4.64
C GLN A 38 5.54 1.15 3.49
N SER A 39 4.22 1.20 3.63
CA SER A 39 3.33 1.80 2.64
C SER A 39 2.52 2.93 3.26
N THR A 40 2.28 3.96 2.47
CA THR A 40 1.54 5.17 2.86
C THR A 40 0.71 5.64 1.67
N SER A 41 -0.46 6.23 1.92
CA SER A 41 -1.35 6.70 0.87
C SER A 41 -1.84 8.12 1.11
N TRP A 42 -2.05 8.86 0.02
CA TRP A 42 -2.56 10.23 0.01
C TRP A 42 -3.61 10.41 -1.07
N GLN A 43 -4.61 11.26 -0.81
CA GLN A 43 -5.59 11.65 -1.80
C GLN A 43 -5.01 12.72 -2.73
N THR A 44 -4.50 12.30 -3.89
CA THR A 44 -3.92 13.20 -4.90
C THR A 44 -4.80 13.33 -6.13
N GLY A 45 -5.82 12.48 -6.29
CA GLY A 45 -6.50 12.32 -7.58
C GLY A 45 -5.69 11.52 -8.58
N VAL A 46 -6.27 11.38 -9.78
CA VAL A 46 -5.61 10.79 -10.95
C VAL A 46 -4.44 11.69 -11.33
N TRP A 47 -3.27 11.09 -11.56
CA TRP A 47 -2.08 11.84 -11.99
C TRP A 47 -2.31 12.49 -13.35
N ILE A 48 -1.96 13.76 -13.43
CA ILE A 48 -2.06 14.54 -14.67
C ILE A 48 -0.70 14.66 -15.38
N VAL A 49 0.39 14.45 -14.63
CA VAL A 49 1.76 14.35 -15.14
C VAL A 49 2.50 13.22 -14.42
N PRO A 50 3.54 12.62 -15.03
CA PRO A 50 4.38 11.65 -14.35
C PRO A 50 4.99 12.23 -13.06
N PRO A 51 5.11 11.43 -11.98
CA PRO A 51 5.80 11.85 -10.77
C PRO A 51 7.27 12.19 -11.08
N ILE A 52 7.83 13.09 -10.28
CA ILE A 52 9.25 13.46 -10.37
C ILE A 52 9.89 13.24 -9.01
N LEU A 53 11.05 12.59 -9.02
CA LEU A 53 11.81 12.27 -7.83
C LEU A 53 13.18 12.95 -7.90
N TRP A 54 13.55 13.67 -6.85
CA TRP A 54 14.88 14.28 -6.71
C TRP A 54 15.62 13.67 -5.52
N ARG A 55 16.94 13.67 -5.61
CA ARG A 55 17.88 13.45 -4.52
C ARG A 55 18.51 14.79 -4.14
N GLY A 56 18.20 15.29 -2.95
CA GLY A 56 18.78 16.51 -2.38
C GLY A 56 19.62 16.24 -1.13
N ALA A 57 20.12 17.31 -0.50
CA ALA A 57 20.95 17.22 0.70
C ALA A 57 20.20 16.61 1.90
N MET A 58 18.90 16.84 2.00
CA MET A 58 18.07 16.34 3.10
C MET A 58 17.51 14.94 2.86
N GLY A 59 17.69 14.33 1.69
CA GLY A 59 17.04 13.06 1.33
C GLY A 59 16.40 13.12 -0.04
N PHE A 60 15.37 12.31 -0.27
CA PHE A 60 14.66 12.29 -1.56
C PHE A 60 13.37 13.08 -1.49
N ILE A 61 13.10 13.86 -2.52
CA ILE A 61 11.88 14.66 -2.62
C ILE A 61 11.06 14.11 -3.77
N LEU A 62 9.84 13.71 -3.49
CA LEU A 62 8.88 13.25 -4.49
C LEU A 62 7.85 14.36 -4.73
N ARG A 63 7.62 14.70 -5.99
CA ARG A 63 6.47 15.51 -6.41
C ARG A 63 5.52 14.66 -7.22
N VAL A 64 4.27 14.74 -6.84
CA VAL A 64 3.13 14.15 -7.54
C VAL A 64 2.14 15.26 -7.83
N GLU A 65 1.64 15.29 -9.05
CA GLU A 65 0.57 16.21 -9.46
C GLU A 65 -0.60 15.40 -9.99
N GLY A 66 -1.74 15.57 -9.34
CA GLY A 66 -2.99 14.96 -9.77
C GLY A 66 -4.14 15.96 -9.72
N GLN A 67 -5.34 15.47 -10.05
CA GLN A 67 -6.56 16.26 -10.05
C GLN A 67 -6.90 16.88 -8.67
N GLY A 68 -6.43 16.27 -7.58
CA GLY A 68 -6.61 16.77 -6.21
C GLY A 68 -5.58 17.82 -5.80
N GLY A 69 -4.64 18.18 -6.68
CA GLY A 69 -3.57 19.14 -6.42
C GLY A 69 -2.18 18.51 -6.39
N GLN A 70 -1.23 19.27 -5.84
CA GLN A 70 0.16 18.86 -5.72
C GLN A 70 0.41 18.18 -4.37
N PHE A 71 1.08 17.05 -4.40
CA PHE A 71 1.67 16.41 -3.23
C PHE A 71 3.20 16.48 -3.31
N LEU A 72 3.81 16.89 -2.20
CA LEU A 72 5.26 16.89 -2.01
C LEU A 72 5.61 15.97 -0.83
N GLY A 73 6.37 14.92 -1.10
CA GLY A 73 6.87 13.97 -0.11
C GLY A 73 8.37 14.12 0.11
N LEU A 74 8.81 14.06 1.35
CA LEU A 74 10.21 13.90 1.75
C LEU A 74 10.43 12.47 2.25
N ILE A 75 11.38 11.77 1.66
CA ILE A 75 11.78 10.42 2.04
C ILE A 75 13.17 10.49 2.69
N GLN A 76 13.24 10.04 3.95
CA GLN A 76 14.45 10.04 4.78
C GLN A 76 14.57 8.72 5.55
N GLY A 77 15.64 7.97 5.33
CA GLY A 77 15.77 6.64 5.93
C GLY A 77 14.58 5.77 5.52
N SER A 78 13.84 5.21 6.48
CA SER A 78 12.62 4.44 6.20
C SER A 78 11.33 5.26 6.24
N SER A 79 11.35 6.57 6.50
CA SER A 79 10.14 7.37 6.68
C SER A 79 9.77 8.18 5.44
N ILE A 80 8.46 8.45 5.29
CA ILE A 80 7.90 9.35 4.29
C ILE A 80 7.10 10.43 5.03
N SER A 81 7.45 11.69 4.80
CA SER A 81 6.78 12.86 5.39
C SER A 81 6.24 13.76 4.29
N THR A 82 5.18 14.53 4.57
CA THR A 82 4.63 15.49 3.61
C THR A 82 5.26 16.87 3.82
N LEU A 83 5.58 17.54 2.73
CA LEU A 83 6.08 18.91 2.72
C LEU A 83 4.97 19.87 2.28
N ALA A 84 4.90 21.03 2.92
CA ALA A 84 3.95 22.09 2.54
C ALA A 84 4.39 22.83 1.27
N ALA A 85 5.69 22.88 0.99
CA ALA A 85 6.26 23.58 -0.15
C ALA A 85 7.58 22.93 -0.58
N MET A 86 8.00 23.21 -1.82
CA MET A 86 9.25 22.69 -2.37
C MET A 86 10.44 23.35 -1.64
N PRO A 87 11.36 22.58 -1.05
CA PRO A 87 12.55 23.15 -0.44
C PRO A 87 13.52 23.64 -1.52
N ALA A 88 14.50 24.45 -1.12
CA ALA A 88 15.57 24.86 -2.02
C ALA A 88 16.37 23.63 -2.50
N ILE A 89 16.37 23.39 -3.80
CA ILE A 89 16.96 22.19 -4.44
C ILE A 89 18.14 22.54 -5.37
N ALA A 90 18.98 23.50 -4.99
CA ALA A 90 20.05 24.05 -5.82
C ALA A 90 20.98 22.98 -6.44
N ASP A 91 21.24 21.87 -5.72
CA ASP A 91 22.11 20.77 -6.16
C ASP A 91 21.36 19.43 -6.28
N ALA A 92 20.03 19.44 -6.39
CA ALA A 92 19.27 18.19 -6.40
C ALA A 92 19.35 17.47 -7.75
N GLN A 93 19.65 16.17 -7.70
CA GLN A 93 19.71 15.31 -8.89
C GLN A 93 18.37 14.62 -9.13
N ILE A 94 17.86 14.65 -10.36
CA ILE A 94 16.66 13.88 -10.72
C ILE A 94 17.00 12.38 -10.69
N ILE A 95 16.19 11.61 -9.98
CA ILE A 95 16.26 10.14 -9.98
C ILE A 95 15.26 9.63 -11.02
N PRO A 96 15.71 8.93 -12.06
CA PRO A 96 14.83 8.44 -13.11
C PRO A 96 13.89 7.37 -12.54
N LEU A 97 12.58 7.61 -12.72
CA LEU A 97 11.54 6.64 -12.40
C LEU A 97 11.36 5.69 -13.60
N GLN A 98 11.34 4.40 -13.31
CA GLN A 98 11.02 3.37 -14.29
C GLN A 98 9.52 3.08 -14.23
N THR A 99 8.83 3.12 -15.37
CA THR A 99 7.44 2.67 -15.43
C THR A 99 7.39 1.15 -15.30
N LEU A 100 6.67 0.65 -14.30
CA LEU A 100 6.18 -0.73 -14.34
C LEU A 100 5.04 -0.70 -15.34
N ALA A 101 5.33 -1.07 -16.60
CA ALA A 101 4.29 -1.31 -17.57
C ALA A 101 3.36 -2.36 -16.98
N ASN A 102 2.10 -1.99 -16.73
CA ASN A 102 1.06 -3.00 -16.70
C ASN A 102 1.17 -3.75 -18.04
N PRO A 103 1.17 -5.08 -18.07
CA PRO A 103 1.10 -5.78 -19.34
C PRO A 103 -0.11 -5.22 -20.08
N ASP A 104 0.11 -4.54 -21.21
CA ASP A 104 -0.98 -4.07 -22.04
C ASP A 104 -1.86 -5.29 -22.33
N PRO A 105 -3.18 -5.24 -22.11
CA PRO A 105 -4.07 -6.29 -22.58
C PRO A 105 -4.03 -6.41 -24.12
N ASP A 106 -3.43 -5.41 -24.79
CA ASP A 106 -3.19 -5.34 -26.23
C ASP A 106 -1.72 -5.56 -26.62
N SER A 107 -0.89 -6.05 -25.68
CA SER A 107 0.25 -6.87 -26.06
C SER A 107 -0.32 -8.15 -26.64
N THR A 108 -0.73 -8.08 -27.90
CA THR A 108 -0.75 -9.25 -28.77
C THR A 108 0.65 -9.83 -28.67
N PHE A 109 0.84 -10.79 -27.77
CA PHE A 109 1.84 -11.81 -27.94
C PHE A 109 1.77 -12.17 -29.43
N PRO A 110 2.87 -12.12 -30.20
CA PRO A 110 2.83 -12.70 -31.53
C PRO A 110 2.27 -14.10 -31.31
N SER A 111 1.08 -14.34 -31.85
CA SER A 111 0.39 -15.61 -31.73
C SER A 111 1.44 -16.64 -32.10
N MET A 112 1.90 -17.44 -31.13
CA MET A 112 2.70 -18.60 -31.46
C MET A 112 1.76 -19.45 -32.28
N GLN A 113 1.92 -19.37 -33.61
CA GLN A 113 1.23 -20.26 -34.51
C GLN A 113 1.55 -21.66 -34.00
N PRO A 114 0.55 -22.53 -33.81
CA PRO A 114 0.81 -23.89 -33.39
C PRO A 114 1.83 -24.47 -34.36
N LEU A 115 2.98 -24.86 -33.84
CA LEU A 115 4.03 -25.53 -34.61
C LEU A 115 3.34 -26.66 -35.37
N GLN A 116 3.37 -26.57 -36.70
CA GLN A 116 2.82 -27.64 -37.53
C GLN A 116 3.47 -28.96 -37.08
N PRO A 117 2.69 -30.04 -36.91
CA PRO A 117 3.24 -31.30 -36.46
C PRO A 117 4.34 -31.71 -37.43
N MET A 118 5.57 -31.83 -36.93
CA MET A 118 6.71 -32.22 -37.73
C MET A 118 6.38 -33.58 -38.36
N ALA A 119 6.23 -33.60 -39.67
CA ALA A 119 6.07 -34.83 -40.42
C ALA A 119 7.34 -35.68 -40.25
N SER A 120 7.12 -36.91 -39.79
CA SER A 120 8.00 -38.08 -39.93
C SER A 120 9.50 -37.83 -39.75
N MET A 121 9.98 -37.93 -38.50
CA MET A 121 11.40 -38.22 -38.28
C MET A 121 11.68 -39.71 -38.55
N PRO A 122 12.80 -40.04 -39.22
CA PRO A 122 13.26 -41.43 -39.32
C PRO A 122 13.67 -41.96 -37.93
N PRO A 123 13.56 -43.27 -37.69
CA PRO A 123 13.91 -43.88 -36.41
C PRO A 123 15.40 -43.67 -36.09
N MET A 124 15.68 -43.19 -34.87
CA MET A 124 17.04 -43.06 -34.37
C MET A 124 17.65 -44.45 -34.08
N PRO A 125 18.97 -44.62 -34.29
CA PRO A 125 19.68 -45.81 -33.83
C PRO A 125 19.71 -45.89 -32.29
N PRO A 126 19.80 -47.10 -31.71
CA PRO A 126 19.82 -47.26 -30.25
C PRO A 126 21.08 -46.65 -29.64
N MET A 127 20.90 -45.69 -28.73
CA MET A 127 21.94 -45.23 -27.82
C MET A 127 22.24 -46.34 -26.80
N GLN A 128 23.50 -46.75 -26.71
CA GLN A 128 23.99 -47.57 -25.61
C GLN A 128 24.22 -46.66 -24.39
N MET A 129 23.28 -46.69 -23.45
CA MET A 129 23.41 -45.99 -22.16
C MET A 129 24.27 -46.83 -21.22
N GLN A 130 25.52 -46.42 -21.01
CA GLN A 130 26.32 -46.92 -19.89
C GLN A 130 25.84 -46.22 -18.62
N MET A 131 25.22 -46.96 -17.70
CA MET A 131 24.80 -46.44 -16.40
C MET A 131 26.03 -46.11 -15.52
N PRO A 132 26.15 -44.88 -14.97
CA PRO A 132 27.01 -44.67 -13.82
C PRO A 132 26.34 -45.21 -12.54
N SER A 133 27.16 -45.80 -11.67
CA SER A 133 26.78 -46.47 -10.43
C SER A 133 26.04 -45.55 -9.44
N LEU A 134 25.06 -46.11 -8.74
CA LEU A 134 24.16 -45.49 -7.76
C LEU A 134 24.82 -45.27 -6.38
N GLU A 135 26.08 -44.85 -6.33
CA GLU A 135 26.87 -44.82 -5.08
C GLU A 135 27.31 -43.42 -4.63
N SER A 136 26.73 -42.35 -5.20
CA SER A 136 27.14 -40.97 -4.87
C SER A 136 25.98 -39.98 -4.88
N MET A 137 24.92 -40.28 -4.12
CA MET A 137 23.94 -39.26 -3.72
C MET A 137 24.11 -38.87 -2.25
N PRO A 138 24.48 -37.61 -1.93
CA PRO A 138 24.45 -37.11 -0.56
C PRO A 138 22.99 -36.85 -0.09
N PRO A 139 22.70 -37.02 1.21
CA PRO A 139 21.37 -36.80 1.76
C PRO A 139 20.99 -35.31 1.72
N MET A 140 19.84 -35.00 1.12
CA MET A 140 19.27 -33.65 1.09
C MET A 140 18.70 -33.30 2.48
N PRO A 141 19.00 -32.10 3.04
CA PRO A 141 18.39 -31.66 4.29
C PRO A 141 16.88 -31.39 4.09
N PRO A 142 16.06 -31.55 5.15
CA PRO A 142 14.62 -31.36 5.06
C PRO A 142 14.28 -29.91 4.73
N MET A 143 13.39 -29.70 3.76
CA MET A 143 12.79 -28.41 3.46
C MET A 143 12.00 -27.91 4.69
N GLN A 144 12.50 -26.87 5.35
CA GLN A 144 11.80 -26.17 6.43
C GLN A 144 11.00 -25.01 5.83
N MET A 145 9.70 -25.24 5.62
CA MET A 145 8.75 -24.18 5.25
C MET A 145 8.46 -23.32 6.47
N ARG A 146 9.15 -22.17 6.59
CA ARG A 146 8.90 -21.19 7.65
C ARG A 146 7.88 -20.16 7.17
N LEU A 147 6.61 -20.44 7.44
CA LEU A 147 5.50 -19.52 7.16
C LEU A 147 5.58 -18.36 8.16
N GLY A 148 6.17 -17.25 7.73
CA GLY A 148 6.26 -16.03 8.53
C GLY A 148 4.88 -15.38 8.72
N ASN A 149 4.48 -15.21 9.98
CA ASN A 149 3.72 -14.08 10.52
C ASN A 149 2.43 -13.64 9.79
N MET A 150 1.77 -14.51 9.02
CA MET A 150 0.47 -14.18 8.42
C MET A 150 -0.64 -14.24 9.47
N HIS A 151 -0.87 -13.11 10.14
CA HIS A 151 -2.14 -12.83 10.82
C HIS A 151 -3.18 -12.50 9.72
N MET A 152 -4.11 -13.44 9.49
CA MET A 152 -5.39 -13.15 8.83
C MET A 152 -6.44 -13.01 9.94
N GLN A 153 -6.90 -11.79 10.21
CA GLN A 153 -8.12 -11.57 10.97
C GLN A 153 -9.23 -11.17 10.01
N MET A 154 -10.03 -12.16 9.61
CA MET A 154 -11.26 -11.94 8.85
C MET A 154 -12.42 -12.74 9.47
N GLY A 155 -13.28 -12.00 10.16
CA GLY A 155 -14.74 -12.18 10.23
C GLY A 155 -15.32 -13.46 10.84
N GLY A 156 -15.91 -13.33 12.03
CA GLY A 156 -16.89 -14.29 12.57
C GLY A 156 -18.00 -13.56 13.30
N ALA A 157 -19.04 -13.18 12.55
CA ALA A 157 -20.34 -12.81 13.13
C ALA A 157 -20.92 -14.02 13.87
N THR A 158 -21.03 -13.97 15.19
CA THR A 158 -21.81 -14.93 15.96
C THR A 158 -23.18 -14.32 16.25
N SER A 159 -24.10 -14.54 15.31
CA SER A 159 -25.51 -14.62 15.68
C SER A 159 -25.72 -15.96 16.37
N GLN A 160 -25.92 -15.95 17.69
CA GLN A 160 -26.72 -16.99 18.34
C GLN A 160 -27.68 -16.36 19.35
N VAL A 161 -28.92 -16.78 19.14
CA VAL A 161 -30.18 -16.44 19.77
C VAL A 161 -30.41 -17.35 20.98
N SER A 162 -31.23 -16.86 21.93
CA SER A 162 -31.85 -17.56 23.09
C SER A 162 -30.98 -17.69 24.34
N GLY A 163 -31.42 -17.38 25.56
CA GLY A 163 -32.72 -16.91 26.06
C GLY A 163 -32.73 -17.02 27.59
N GLN A 164 -33.55 -16.17 28.23
CA GLN A 164 -34.05 -16.25 29.62
C GLN A 164 -33.02 -16.08 30.76
N SER A 165 -33.30 -15.50 31.92
CA SER A 165 -34.35 -14.65 32.52
C SER A 165 -33.90 -14.42 33.96
N SER A 166 -34.30 -13.27 34.56
CA SER A 166 -34.42 -12.95 36.00
C SER A 166 -33.56 -11.74 36.42
N SER A 167 -34.05 -10.51 36.24
CA SER A 167 -34.90 -9.78 37.20
C SER A 167 -34.11 -9.20 38.38
N HIS A 168 -33.88 -7.89 38.39
CA HIS A 168 -34.20 -7.02 39.52
C HIS A 168 -34.42 -5.59 38.99
N ALA A 169 -35.64 -5.12 39.18
CA ALA A 169 -36.08 -3.75 38.95
C ALA A 169 -35.61 -2.86 40.12
N THR A 170 -35.34 -1.57 39.86
CA THR A 170 -35.97 -0.44 40.57
C THR A 170 -35.67 0.87 39.82
N SER A 171 -36.75 1.39 39.24
CA SER A 171 -37.14 2.78 38.91
C SER A 171 -36.26 3.98 39.31
N GLN A 172 -36.12 4.93 38.38
CA GLN A 172 -36.62 6.33 38.42
C GLN A 172 -36.18 7.04 37.12
N SER A 173 -37.07 7.25 36.13
CA SER A 173 -38.05 8.34 35.99
C SER A 173 -37.44 9.75 35.99
N SER A 174 -37.26 10.35 34.82
CA SER A 174 -38.17 11.42 34.33
C SER A 174 -37.60 12.10 33.07
N ASN A 175 -38.34 12.00 31.98
CA ASN A 175 -38.34 13.01 30.91
C ASN A 175 -38.97 14.31 31.47
N PRO A 176 -38.69 15.45 30.82
CA PRO A 176 -39.81 16.05 30.09
C PRO A 176 -39.45 16.45 28.67
N SER A 177 -40.50 16.43 27.87
CA SER A 177 -40.58 16.75 26.46
C SER A 177 -40.41 18.24 26.15
N SER A 178 -40.10 18.48 24.87
CA SER A 178 -40.57 19.58 24.03
C SER A 178 -40.13 21.01 24.34
N THR A 179 -39.22 21.56 23.52
CA THR A 179 -39.56 22.70 22.66
C THR A 179 -38.57 22.84 21.51
N SER A 180 -39.09 23.14 20.33
CA SER A 180 -38.39 23.52 19.13
C SER A 180 -37.39 24.66 19.36
N SER A 181 -36.14 24.43 19.00
CA SER A 181 -35.23 25.48 18.54
C SER A 181 -34.30 24.89 17.50
N LYS A 182 -34.56 25.31 16.26
CA LYS A 182 -33.74 25.18 15.07
C LYS A 182 -32.38 25.83 15.35
N ALA A 183 -31.48 25.08 15.98
CA ALA A 183 -30.08 25.45 16.13
C ALA A 183 -29.29 24.55 15.19
N THR A 184 -28.83 25.14 14.09
CA THR A 184 -27.88 24.56 13.16
C THR A 184 -26.66 24.12 13.97
N SER A 185 -26.59 22.85 14.38
CA SER A 185 -25.37 22.28 14.93
C SER A 185 -24.38 22.22 13.77
N THR A 186 -23.53 23.24 13.67
CA THR A 186 -22.44 23.29 12.70
C THR A 186 -21.55 22.10 13.02
N GLN A 187 -21.73 20.99 12.29
CA GLN A 187 -20.91 19.81 12.46
C GLN A 187 -19.51 20.17 11.99
N SER A 188 -18.58 20.30 12.94
CA SER A 188 -17.18 20.56 12.64
C SER A 188 -16.46 19.26 12.31
N PHE A 189 -15.49 19.35 11.41
CA PHE A 189 -14.66 18.23 10.98
C PHE A 189 -13.20 18.55 11.25
N CYS A 190 -12.41 17.53 11.63
CA CYS A 190 -10.99 17.68 11.82
C CYS A 190 -10.31 18.04 10.50
N SER A 191 -9.55 19.14 10.47
CA SER A 191 -8.82 19.58 9.27
C SER A 191 -7.67 18.66 8.87
N GLN A 192 -7.19 17.80 9.77
CA GLN A 192 -6.08 16.89 9.49
C GLN A 192 -6.52 15.53 8.96
N CYS A 193 -7.69 15.02 9.38
CA CYS A 193 -8.12 13.65 9.03
C CYS A 193 -9.58 13.55 8.55
N GLY A 194 -10.34 14.64 8.56
CA GLY A 194 -11.74 14.67 8.13
C GLY A 194 -12.73 13.99 9.09
N ALA A 195 -12.29 13.49 10.25
CA ALA A 195 -13.19 12.90 11.22
C ALA A 195 -14.15 13.93 11.82
N LYS A 196 -15.39 13.51 12.10
CA LYS A 196 -16.38 14.35 12.79
C LYS A 196 -15.87 14.69 14.19
N VAL A 197 -15.89 15.97 14.55
CA VAL A 197 -15.52 16.46 15.88
C VAL A 197 -16.65 17.31 16.43
N ARG A 198 -16.79 17.30 17.75
CA ARG A 198 -17.71 18.19 18.45
C ARG A 198 -17.00 19.50 18.71
N GLU A 199 -17.76 20.59 18.77
CA GLU A 199 -17.22 21.94 19.03
C GLU A 199 -16.57 22.06 20.42
N SER A 200 -16.94 21.17 21.35
CA SER A 200 -16.32 21.03 22.67
C SER A 200 -15.04 20.17 22.68
N ASP A 201 -14.70 19.50 21.58
CA ASP A 201 -13.53 18.61 21.54
C ASP A 201 -12.26 19.43 21.42
N ARG A 202 -11.34 19.30 22.39
CA ARG A 202 -10.01 19.95 22.32
C ARG A 202 -9.03 19.18 21.45
N PHE A 203 -9.27 17.89 21.23
CA PHE A 203 -8.43 17.00 20.44
C PHE A 203 -9.31 16.06 19.61
N CYS A 204 -8.88 15.74 18.39
CA CYS A 204 -9.57 14.78 17.53
C CYS A 204 -9.39 13.37 18.08
N ALA A 205 -10.49 12.67 18.37
CA ALA A 205 -10.46 11.28 18.84
C ALA A 205 -9.89 10.28 17.81
N HIS A 206 -9.80 10.67 16.53
CA HIS A 206 -9.30 9.79 15.47
C HIS A 206 -7.78 9.92 15.23
N CYS A 207 -7.23 11.14 15.24
CA CYS A 207 -5.82 11.39 14.92
C CYS A 207 -5.01 12.12 16.02
N GLY A 208 -5.65 12.54 17.11
CA GLY A 208 -4.98 13.24 18.23
C GLY A 208 -4.65 14.72 17.98
N HIS A 209 -4.98 15.28 16.80
CA HIS A 209 -4.70 16.68 16.49
C HIS A 209 -5.57 17.63 17.33
N GLN A 210 -4.99 18.73 17.81
CA GLN A 210 -5.69 19.72 18.63
C GLN A 210 -6.68 20.53 17.80
N ILE A 211 -7.92 20.67 18.27
CA ILE A 211 -8.96 21.48 17.63
C ILE A 211 -9.06 22.80 18.41
N GLN A 212 -8.86 23.91 17.71
CA GLN A 212 -9.02 25.24 18.30
C GLN A 212 -10.49 25.62 18.17
N GLY A 213 -11.27 25.41 19.24
CA GLY A 213 -12.63 25.92 19.35
C GLY A 213 -12.60 27.45 19.39
N SER A 214 -13.31 28.10 18.46
CA SER A 214 -13.49 29.55 18.41
C SER A 214 -14.77 29.96 19.12
#